data_AF-A0A8X6WG49-F1
#
_entry.id   AF-A0A8X6WG49-F1
#
_cell.length_a   1.000
_cell.length_b   1.000
_cell.length_c   1.000
_cell.angle_alpha   90.00
_cell.angle_beta   90.00
_cell.angle_gamma   90.00
#
_symmetry.space_group_name_H-M   'P 1'
#
loop_
_entity.id
_entity.type
_entity.pdbx_description
1 polymer ?
#
loop_
_entity_poly.entity_id
_entity_poly.type
_entity_poly.pdbx_seq_one_letter_code
_entity_poly.pdbx_strand_id
1 'polypeptide(L)'
;MDLISSRYRKPKGRPTKRRKMLAENSKKRWQKSSKTVDEKNSNSMVLQGDTLSEPSTSSQPEASYIFTHKAVFSELLQKVPCKYCTNCTLVIKQHHSMEYSTKMELLCESCHESYGSGLSSFQEEAKNSHDINSKLVSAFLSIGRGHAALETFSSVLNMPTMDRKTFSKCMHNLSVKSKEVKKKNA
;
A
#
# COMPACT_ATOMS: atom_id res chain seq x y z
N MET A 1 6.74 38.88 11.14
CA MET A 1 6.39 38.90 12.58
C MET A 1 5.04 38.22 12.71
N ASP A 2 5.06 36.95 13.13
CA ASP A 2 3.90 36.06 13.17
C ASP A 2 2.89 36.48 14.25
N LEU A 3 1.69 36.90 13.82
CA LEU A 3 0.55 37.11 14.72
C LEU A 3 -0.37 35.88 14.70
N ILE A 4 0.15 34.75 15.18
CA ILE A 4 -0.71 33.61 15.54
C ILE A 4 -1.23 33.87 16.95
N SER A 5 -2.51 34.25 17.02
CA SER A 5 -3.31 34.41 18.23
C SER A 5 -3.03 33.32 19.28
N SER A 6 -2.59 33.76 20.46
CA SER A 6 -2.30 32.91 21.63
C SER A 6 -3.51 32.09 22.12
N ARG A 7 -4.72 32.36 21.61
CA ARG A 7 -5.96 31.66 21.95
C ARG A 7 -6.10 30.26 21.33
N TYR A 8 -5.28 29.88 20.34
CA TYR A 8 -5.38 28.58 19.65
C TYR A 8 -4.28 27.56 19.99
N ARG A 9 -3.55 27.72 21.10
CA ARG A 9 -2.71 26.62 21.61
C ARG A 9 -3.59 25.64 22.38
N LYS A 10 -3.99 24.53 21.74
CA LYS A 10 -4.52 23.36 22.46
C LYS A 10 -3.56 23.03 23.61
N PRO A 11 -4.04 22.84 24.86
CA PRO A 11 -3.16 22.42 25.93
C PRO A 11 -2.50 21.11 25.50
N LYS A 12 -1.16 21.06 25.49
CA LYS A 12 -0.43 19.79 25.38
C LYS A 12 -0.71 19.01 26.66
N GLY A 13 -1.86 18.36 26.73
CA GLY A 13 -2.19 17.49 27.84
C GLY A 13 -1.12 16.40 27.93
N ARG A 14 -0.46 16.27 29.09
CA ARG A 14 -0.88 15.17 29.94
C ARG A 14 -1.09 13.82 29.24
N PRO A 15 -0.13 13.12 28.61
CA PRO A 15 -0.46 11.85 27.98
C PRO A 15 -1.10 10.95 29.04
N THR A 16 -2.38 10.65 28.85
CA THR A 16 -3.16 9.87 29.82
C THR A 16 -2.47 8.52 30.02
N LYS A 17 -2.59 7.92 31.21
CA LYS A 17 -1.98 6.60 31.50
C LYS A 17 -2.29 5.59 30.39
N ARG A 18 -3.53 5.59 29.88
CA ARG A 18 -3.97 4.77 28.74
C ARG A 18 -3.17 5.02 27.46
N ARG A 19 -2.92 6.29 27.09
CA ARG A 19 -2.18 6.63 25.86
C ARG A 19 -0.69 6.29 25.99
N LYS A 20 -0.10 6.42 27.18
CA LYS A 20 1.27 5.95 27.46
C LYS A 20 1.38 4.44 27.33
N MET A 21 0.47 3.69 27.96
CA MET A 21 0.45 2.23 27.86
C MET A 21 0.28 1.73 26.42
N LEU A 22 -0.59 2.35 25.61
CA LEU A 22 -0.75 1.97 24.20
C LEU A 22 0.51 2.24 23.37
N ALA A 23 1.20 3.36 23.62
CA ALA A 23 2.46 3.68 22.96
C ALA A 23 3.60 2.73 23.39
N GLU A 24 3.61 2.29 24.64
CA GLU A 24 4.62 1.39 25.18
C GLU A 24 4.41 -0.06 24.73
N ASN A 25 3.14 -0.52 24.66
CA ASN A 25 2.79 -1.82 24.12
C ASN A 25 3.09 -1.93 22.62
N SER A 26 2.87 -0.85 21.85
CA SER A 26 3.26 -0.82 20.44
C SER A 26 4.79 -0.93 20.31
N LYS A 27 5.57 -0.12 21.03
CA LYS A 27 7.05 -0.22 21.04
C LYS A 27 7.55 -1.63 21.36
N LYS A 28 7.00 -2.28 22.39
CA LYS A 28 7.37 -3.65 22.78
C LYS A 28 7.05 -4.67 21.68
N ARG A 29 5.94 -4.49 20.95
CA ARG A 29 5.58 -5.36 19.80
C ARG A 29 6.57 -5.24 18.65
N TRP A 30 6.99 -4.01 18.31
CA TRP A 30 7.98 -3.76 17.25
C TRP A 30 9.39 -4.28 17.60
N GLN A 31 9.78 -4.22 18.87
CA GLN A 31 11.06 -4.78 19.33
C GLN A 31 11.07 -6.31 19.39
N LYS A 32 9.90 -6.95 19.52
CA LYS A 32 9.78 -8.41 19.55
C LYS A 32 9.85 -9.02 18.15
N SER A 33 9.34 -8.33 17.12
CA SER A 33 9.43 -8.81 15.72
C SER A 33 10.83 -8.67 15.12
N SER A 34 11.67 -7.79 15.67
CA SER A 34 13.04 -7.56 15.20
C SER A 34 14.05 -8.56 15.79
N LYS A 35 13.68 -9.37 16.79
CA LYS A 35 14.55 -10.37 17.43
C LYS A 35 14.32 -11.81 16.97
N THR A 36 13.41 -12.06 16.03
CA THR A 36 13.02 -13.41 15.60
C THR A 36 13.48 -13.78 14.19
N VAL A 37 14.37 -13.00 13.57
CA VAL A 37 14.84 -13.26 12.19
C VAL A 37 16.26 -13.83 12.14
N ASP A 38 17.05 -13.72 13.20
CA ASP A 38 18.42 -14.22 13.24
C ASP A 38 18.59 -15.32 14.30
N GLU A 39 18.18 -16.56 13.99
CA GLU A 39 18.83 -17.79 14.49
C GLU A 39 18.04 -19.04 14.04
N LYS A 40 18.82 -20.05 13.57
CA LYS A 40 18.48 -21.41 13.09
C LYS A 40 18.33 -21.50 11.56
N ASN A 41 19.09 -22.30 10.81
CA ASN A 41 20.01 -23.39 11.16
C ASN A 41 20.85 -23.69 9.90
N SER A 42 22.17 -23.71 10.03
CA SER A 42 23.07 -24.27 9.02
C SER A 42 23.06 -25.80 9.13
N ASN A 43 22.74 -26.52 8.06
CA ASN A 43 23.24 -27.88 7.88
C ASN A 43 23.35 -28.21 6.38
N SER A 44 24.54 -28.68 6.02
CA SER A 44 25.00 -29.11 4.70
C SER A 44 24.79 -30.62 4.54
N MET A 45 24.30 -31.09 3.39
CA MET A 45 24.99 -32.06 2.50
C MET A 45 24.06 -32.72 1.44
N VAL A 46 24.52 -32.59 0.19
CA VAL A 46 24.61 -33.58 -0.91
C VAL A 46 23.40 -33.96 -1.78
N LEU A 47 23.69 -33.88 -3.09
CA LEU A 47 22.99 -34.23 -4.33
C LEU A 47 22.57 -35.71 -4.47
N GLN A 48 21.41 -35.96 -5.09
CA GLN A 48 21.22 -36.55 -6.44
C GLN A 48 19.77 -37.01 -6.67
N GLY A 49 19.28 -36.89 -7.91
CA GLY A 49 18.19 -37.73 -8.42
C GLY A 49 17.16 -37.00 -9.28
N ASP A 50 17.32 -37.10 -10.60
CA ASP A 50 16.37 -36.68 -11.63
C ASP A 50 14.94 -37.18 -11.40
N THR A 51 13.96 -36.31 -11.60
CA THR A 51 12.67 -36.64 -12.22
C THR A 51 11.99 -35.35 -12.67
N LEU A 52 11.76 -35.23 -13.98
CA LEU A 52 10.94 -34.17 -14.58
C LEU A 52 9.57 -34.11 -13.88
N SER A 53 9.34 -33.04 -13.15
CA SER A 53 8.01 -32.63 -12.71
C SER A 53 7.86 -31.17 -13.08
N GLU A 54 6.88 -30.90 -13.95
CA GLU A 54 6.52 -29.56 -14.37
C GLU A 54 6.25 -28.68 -13.15
N PRO A 55 6.90 -27.51 -13.01
CA PRO A 55 6.52 -26.58 -11.97
C PRO A 55 5.25 -25.85 -12.42
N SER A 56 4.09 -26.38 -12.05
CA SER A 56 2.89 -25.58 -11.84
C SER A 56 3.08 -24.71 -10.59
N THR A 57 4.07 -23.82 -10.64
CA THR A 57 4.30 -22.83 -9.59
C THR A 57 3.61 -21.56 -10.06
N SER A 58 2.33 -21.39 -9.72
CA SER A 58 1.73 -20.06 -9.67
C SER A 58 2.36 -19.32 -8.49
N SER A 59 3.64 -18.99 -8.60
CA SER A 59 4.31 -18.05 -7.73
C SER A 59 3.76 -16.68 -8.09
N GLN A 60 2.67 -16.28 -7.43
CA GLN A 60 2.25 -14.89 -7.43
C GLN A 60 3.49 -14.08 -7.02
N PRO A 61 3.99 -13.16 -7.85
CA PRO A 61 5.17 -12.37 -7.49
C PRO A 61 4.87 -11.67 -6.17
N GLU A 62 5.80 -11.75 -5.21
CA GLU A 62 5.64 -11.02 -3.95
C GLU A 62 5.54 -9.52 -4.26
N ALA A 63 4.31 -9.01 -4.19
CA ALA A 63 4.01 -7.64 -4.59
C ALA A 63 4.59 -6.67 -3.54
N SER A 64 5.74 -6.09 -3.87
CA SER A 64 6.33 -4.98 -3.11
C SER A 64 5.68 -3.65 -3.52
N TYR A 65 5.46 -2.79 -2.53
CA TYR A 65 4.84 -1.47 -2.73
C TYR A 65 5.79 -0.37 -2.28
N ILE A 66 5.87 0.70 -3.07
CA ILE A 66 6.60 1.92 -2.74
C ILE A 66 5.67 3.13 -2.87
N PHE A 67 5.87 4.14 -2.03
CA PHE A 67 5.24 5.45 -2.22
C PHE A 67 6.15 6.30 -3.10
N THR A 68 5.61 6.79 -4.22
CA THR A 68 6.36 7.57 -5.20
C THR A 68 5.64 8.87 -5.50
N HIS A 69 6.38 9.99 -5.50
CA HIS A 69 5.86 11.28 -5.91
C HIS A 69 5.58 11.30 -7.42
N LYS A 70 4.46 11.88 -7.86
CA LYS A 70 4.04 11.83 -9.27
C LYS A 70 5.08 12.40 -10.24
N ALA A 71 5.84 13.41 -9.83
CA ALA A 71 6.88 14.03 -10.67
C ALA A 71 7.99 13.06 -11.08
N VAL A 72 8.25 12.02 -10.29
CA VAL A 72 9.28 11.01 -10.62
C VAL A 72 8.96 10.33 -11.96
N PHE A 73 7.69 10.10 -12.28
CA PHE A 73 7.31 9.53 -13.57
C PHE A 73 7.67 10.46 -14.73
N SER A 74 7.45 11.76 -14.56
CA SER A 74 7.82 12.75 -15.57
C SER A 74 9.34 12.83 -15.75
N GLU A 75 10.10 12.78 -14.66
CA GLU A 75 11.58 12.77 -14.70
C GLU A 75 12.12 11.50 -15.39
N LEU A 76 11.55 10.33 -15.09
CA LEU A 76 11.94 9.06 -15.71
C LEU A 76 11.64 9.02 -17.21
N LEU A 77 10.57 9.68 -17.66
CA LEU A 77 10.12 9.67 -19.05
C LEU A 77 10.65 10.85 -19.89
N GLN A 78 11.28 11.85 -19.26
CA GLN A 78 11.71 13.09 -19.92
C GLN A 78 12.64 12.87 -21.13
N LYS A 79 13.42 11.79 -21.14
CA LYS A 79 14.37 11.46 -22.20
C LYS A 79 13.92 10.27 -23.06
N VAL A 80 12.71 9.77 -22.84
CA VAL A 80 12.19 8.63 -23.58
C VAL A 80 11.44 9.17 -24.81
N PRO A 81 11.94 8.90 -26.04
CA PRO A 81 11.28 9.38 -27.24
C PRO A 81 10.00 8.58 -27.51
N CYS A 82 8.97 9.29 -27.99
CA CYS A 82 7.77 8.65 -28.52
C CYS A 82 8.12 7.81 -29.76
N LYS A 83 7.67 6.55 -29.79
CA LYS A 83 7.82 5.65 -30.94
C LYS A 83 7.28 6.22 -32.27
N TYR A 84 6.25 7.07 -32.22
CA TYR A 84 5.53 7.55 -33.41
C TYR A 84 6.00 8.92 -33.89
N CYS A 85 6.15 9.90 -32.99
CA CYS A 85 6.54 11.26 -33.36
C CYS A 85 7.97 11.63 -32.93
N THR A 86 8.72 10.73 -32.28
CA THR A 86 10.10 10.91 -31.79
C THR A 86 10.32 12.00 -30.74
N ASN A 87 9.29 12.82 -30.45
CA ASN A 87 9.33 13.81 -29.38
C ASN A 87 9.39 13.15 -28.00
N CYS A 88 10.15 13.75 -27.08
CA CYS A 88 10.28 13.28 -25.69
C CYS A 88 9.19 13.88 -24.79
N THR A 89 7.93 13.66 -25.16
CA THR A 89 6.74 14.21 -24.45
C THR A 89 5.85 13.10 -23.91
N LEU A 90 6.45 12.00 -23.45
CA LEU A 90 5.70 10.91 -22.83
C LEU A 90 5.31 11.30 -21.40
N VAL A 91 4.03 11.14 -21.08
CA VAL A 91 3.47 11.45 -19.77
C VAL A 91 2.57 10.33 -19.30
N ILE A 92 2.50 10.15 -17.98
CA ILE A 92 1.52 9.26 -17.37
C ILE A 92 0.35 10.10 -16.88
N LYS A 93 -0.83 9.89 -17.46
CA LYS A 93 -2.07 10.46 -16.97
C LYS A 93 -2.73 9.53 -15.97
N GLN A 94 -3.20 10.12 -14.88
CA GLN A 94 -4.01 9.44 -13.89
C GLN A 94 -5.47 9.75 -14.15
N HIS A 95 -6.27 8.70 -14.28
CA HIS A 95 -7.71 8.78 -14.46
C HIS A 95 -8.42 8.54 -13.13
N HIS A 96 -9.66 8.06 -13.19
CA HIS A 96 -10.46 7.70 -12.02
C HIS A 96 -9.67 6.87 -11.01
N SER A 97 -9.66 7.34 -9.77
CA SER A 97 -9.15 6.61 -8.61
C SER A 97 -10.25 5.77 -8.00
N MET A 98 -10.00 4.47 -7.88
CA MET A 98 -10.76 3.55 -7.04
C MET A 98 -10.08 3.52 -5.66
N GLU A 99 -10.44 4.53 -4.85
CA GLU A 99 -9.83 4.85 -3.57
C GLU A 99 -8.31 5.05 -3.64
N TYR A 100 -7.50 4.09 -3.20
CA TYR A 100 -6.03 4.14 -3.29
C TYR A 100 -5.46 3.45 -4.53
N SER A 101 -6.29 2.78 -5.32
CA SER A 101 -5.91 2.28 -6.64
C SER A 101 -6.23 3.32 -7.70
N THR A 102 -5.30 3.59 -8.60
CA THR A 102 -5.48 4.59 -9.65
C THR A 102 -5.25 3.95 -11.02
N LYS A 103 -6.15 4.22 -11.98
CA LYS A 103 -5.90 3.88 -13.37
C LYS A 103 -4.91 4.87 -13.96
N MET A 104 -3.81 4.34 -14.48
CA MET A 104 -2.71 5.09 -15.09
C MET A 104 -2.65 4.76 -16.57
N GLU A 105 -2.47 5.76 -17.41
CA GLU A 105 -2.32 5.61 -18.86
C GLU A 105 -1.06 6.34 -19.31
N LEU A 106 -0.24 5.67 -20.11
CA LEU A 106 0.95 6.26 -20.72
C LEU A 106 0.58 6.79 -22.10
N LEU A 107 0.82 8.08 -22.35
CA LEU A 107 0.54 8.69 -23.64
C LEU A 107 1.60 9.70 -24.04
N CYS A 108 1.66 10.00 -25.33
CA CYS A 108 2.47 11.10 -25.86
C CYS A 108 1.64 12.39 -25.95
N GLU A 109 2.10 13.50 -25.37
CA GLU A 109 1.39 14.77 -25.48
C GLU A 109 1.48 15.42 -26.86
N SER A 110 2.54 15.14 -27.63
CA SER A 110 2.73 15.72 -28.96
C SER A 110 1.82 15.11 -30.03
N CYS A 111 1.67 13.77 -30.02
CA CYS A 111 0.91 13.05 -31.06
C CYS A 111 -0.34 12.34 -30.53
N HIS A 112 -0.63 12.47 -29.23
CA HIS A 112 -1.79 11.91 -28.55
C HIS A 112 -1.92 10.37 -28.60
N GLU A 113 -0.87 9.67 -29.00
CA GLU A 113 -0.88 8.21 -29.05
C GLU A 113 -0.81 7.61 -27.64
N SER A 114 -1.64 6.59 -27.39
CA SER A 114 -1.70 5.86 -26.12
C SER A 114 -0.89 4.57 -26.21
N TYR A 115 -0.04 4.33 -25.20
CA TYR A 115 0.79 3.13 -25.08
C TYR A 115 0.13 2.04 -24.22
N GLY A 116 -1.07 2.32 -23.72
CA GLY A 116 -1.82 1.42 -22.86
C GLY A 116 -2.08 2.02 -21.47
N SER A 117 -2.95 1.31 -20.74
CA SER A 117 -3.34 1.69 -19.39
C SER A 117 -3.31 0.48 -18.45
N GLY A 118 -3.03 0.75 -17.18
CA GLY A 118 -2.97 -0.24 -16.11
C GLY A 118 -3.48 0.34 -14.80
N LEU A 119 -3.78 -0.53 -13.85
CA LEU A 119 -4.11 -0.14 -12.48
C LEU A 119 -2.85 -0.16 -11.62
N SER A 120 -2.74 0.78 -10.69
CA SER A 120 -1.63 0.83 -9.73
C SER A 120 -1.64 -0.29 -8.69
N SER A 121 -2.70 -1.11 -8.66
CA SER A 121 -2.90 -2.20 -7.72
C SER A 121 -3.78 -3.28 -8.33
N PHE A 122 -3.51 -4.53 -7.95
CA PHE A 122 -4.27 -5.69 -8.39
C PHE A 122 -5.70 -5.64 -7.85
N GLN A 123 -6.66 -6.07 -8.69
CA GLN A 123 -8.03 -6.27 -8.25
C GLN A 123 -8.17 -7.68 -7.68
N GLU A 124 -8.75 -7.80 -6.48
CA GLU A 124 -9.16 -9.10 -5.96
C GLU A 124 -10.44 -9.53 -6.70
N GLU A 125 -10.32 -10.57 -7.53
CA GLU A 125 -11.40 -11.11 -8.38
C GLU A 125 -12.70 -11.40 -7.59
N ALA A 126 -12.57 -11.88 -6.36
CA ALA A 126 -13.70 -12.31 -5.56
C ALA A 126 -14.53 -11.17 -4.95
N LYS A 127 -14.01 -9.94 -4.85
CA LYS A 127 -14.62 -8.90 -3.96
C LYS A 127 -14.77 -7.52 -4.59
N ASN A 128 -14.43 -7.35 -5.86
CA ASN A 128 -14.43 -6.05 -6.54
C ASN A 128 -13.77 -4.97 -5.65
N SER A 129 -12.62 -5.32 -5.07
CA SER A 129 -11.83 -4.46 -4.21
C SER A 129 -10.38 -4.59 -4.62
N HIS A 130 -9.67 -3.47 -4.63
CA HIS A 130 -8.24 -3.47 -4.85
C HIS A 130 -7.50 -3.99 -3.62
N ASP A 131 -6.41 -4.73 -3.84
CA ASP A 131 -5.61 -5.33 -2.78
C ASP A 131 -5.01 -4.26 -1.84
N ILE A 132 -4.61 -3.12 -2.40
CA ILE A 132 -4.03 -2.00 -1.66
C ILE A 132 -5.00 -1.41 -0.63
N ASN A 133 -6.29 -1.35 -0.97
CA ASN A 133 -7.32 -0.87 -0.06
C ASN A 133 -7.44 -1.78 1.16
N SER A 134 -7.48 -3.09 0.95
CA SER A 134 -7.51 -4.09 2.02
C SER A 134 -6.24 -4.04 2.87
N LYS A 135 -5.07 -3.89 2.26
CA LYS A 135 -3.77 -3.79 2.96
C LYS A 135 -3.68 -2.53 3.82
N LEU A 136 -4.09 -1.37 3.31
CA LEU A 136 -4.10 -0.13 4.08
C LEU A 136 -5.06 -0.22 5.26
N VAL A 137 -6.29 -0.70 5.06
CA VAL A 137 -7.24 -0.87 6.17
C VAL A 137 -6.69 -1.86 7.21
N SER A 138 -6.13 -2.99 6.79
CA SER A 138 -5.48 -3.95 7.68
C SER A 138 -4.33 -3.32 8.48
N ALA A 139 -3.47 -2.53 7.82
CA ALA A 139 -2.35 -1.86 8.46
C ALA A 139 -2.82 -0.89 9.56
N PHE A 140 -3.79 -0.01 9.27
CA PHE A 140 -4.31 0.93 10.27
C PHE A 140 -5.01 0.22 11.43
N LEU A 141 -5.79 -0.83 11.16
CA LEU A 141 -6.40 -1.65 12.20
C LEU A 141 -5.34 -2.34 13.07
N SER A 142 -4.24 -2.83 12.48
CA SER A 142 -3.14 -3.47 13.21
C SER A 142 -2.42 -2.52 14.17
N ILE A 143 -2.41 -1.21 13.85
CA ILE A 143 -1.89 -0.11 14.67
C ILE A 143 -2.92 0.34 15.73
N GLY A 144 -4.15 -0.19 15.68
CA GLY A 144 -5.25 0.18 16.58
C GLY A 144 -5.87 1.52 16.23
N ARG A 145 -5.84 1.91 14.96
CA ARG A 145 -6.40 3.17 14.45
C ARG A 145 -7.45 2.89 13.37
N GLY A 146 -8.56 3.62 13.45
CA GLY A 146 -9.65 3.52 12.48
C GLY A 146 -9.52 4.53 11.34
N HIS A 147 -10.61 4.67 10.59
CA HIS A 147 -10.75 5.54 9.42
C HIS A 147 -10.24 6.98 9.61
N ALA A 148 -10.51 7.64 10.75
CA ALA A 148 -10.04 9.01 11.00
C ALA A 148 -8.50 9.19 10.93
N ALA A 149 -7.74 8.16 11.31
CA ALA A 149 -6.28 8.20 11.20
C ALA A 149 -5.82 8.01 9.74
N LEU A 150 -6.54 7.18 8.99
CA LEU A 150 -6.31 6.98 7.56
C LEU A 150 -6.60 8.27 6.79
N GLU A 151 -7.69 8.98 7.11
CA GLU A 151 -7.99 10.30 6.53
C GLU A 151 -6.87 11.32 6.80
N THR A 152 -6.38 11.38 8.04
CA THR A 152 -5.28 12.29 8.41
C THR A 152 -4.01 11.93 7.65
N PHE A 153 -3.69 10.64 7.55
CA PHE A 153 -2.53 10.15 6.78
C PHE A 153 -2.61 10.56 5.31
N SER A 154 -3.76 10.33 4.67
CA SER A 154 -3.95 10.65 3.26
C SER A 154 -3.92 12.15 3.01
N SER A 155 -4.51 12.94 3.92
CA SER A 155 -4.45 14.41 3.85
C SER A 155 -3.03 14.95 3.93
N VAL A 156 -2.18 14.42 4.83
CA VAL A 156 -0.78 14.86 4.96
C VAL A 156 0.04 14.57 3.70
N LEU A 157 -0.29 13.49 2.99
CA LEU A 157 0.40 13.08 1.77
C LEU A 157 -0.25 13.64 0.49
N ASN A 158 -1.26 14.50 0.60
CA ASN A 158 -2.07 15.00 -0.53
C ASN A 158 -2.65 13.86 -1.40
N MET A 159 -3.03 12.75 -0.76
CA MET A 159 -3.70 11.62 -1.41
C MET A 159 -5.21 11.70 -1.19
N PRO A 160 -6.03 11.29 -2.18
CA PRO A 160 -7.45 11.10 -1.94
C PRO A 160 -7.66 10.06 -0.84
N THR A 161 -8.63 10.30 0.04
CA THR A 161 -8.95 9.34 1.10
C THR A 161 -10.13 8.47 0.69
N MET A 162 -10.05 7.20 1.07
CA MET A 162 -11.17 6.28 1.09
C MET A 162 -12.32 6.85 1.94
N ASP A 163 -13.55 6.74 1.46
CA ASP A 163 -14.74 7.11 2.21
C ASP A 163 -15.06 6.09 3.31
N ARG A 164 -15.88 6.52 4.28
CA ARG A 164 -16.20 5.70 5.45
C ARG A 164 -16.96 4.41 5.09
N LYS A 165 -17.78 4.42 4.04
CA LYS A 165 -18.54 3.22 3.63
C LYS A 165 -17.59 2.17 3.07
N THR A 166 -16.67 2.57 2.19
CA THR A 166 -15.68 1.64 1.64
C THR A 166 -14.72 1.13 2.71
N PHE A 167 -14.30 1.98 3.66
CA PHE A 167 -13.52 1.52 4.82
C PHE A 167 -14.23 0.43 5.60
N SER A 168 -15.52 0.63 5.89
CA SER A 168 -16.33 -0.35 6.63
C SER A 168 -16.50 -1.65 5.84
N LYS A 169 -16.66 -1.57 4.51
CA LYS A 169 -16.72 -2.73 3.61
C LYS A 169 -15.40 -3.52 3.62
N CYS A 170 -14.26 -2.85 3.50
CA CYS A 170 -12.94 -3.48 3.60
C CYS A 170 -12.73 -4.15 4.97
N MET A 171 -13.09 -3.46 6.06
CA MET A 171 -13.00 -4.02 7.42
C MET A 171 -13.86 -5.28 7.58
N HIS A 172 -15.08 -5.28 7.05
CA HIS A 172 -15.95 -6.45 7.04
C HIS A 172 -15.33 -7.61 6.26
N ASN A 173 -14.82 -7.33 5.05
CA ASN A 173 -14.18 -8.32 4.19
C ASN A 173 -12.96 -8.98 4.84
N LEU A 174 -12.15 -8.20 5.58
CA LEU A 174 -11.01 -8.71 6.36
C LEU A 174 -11.47 -9.61 7.52
N SER A 175 -12.56 -9.24 8.17
CA SER A 175 -13.14 -10.03 9.28
C SER A 175 -13.65 -11.39 8.79
N VAL A 176 -14.30 -11.44 7.62
CA VAL A 176 -14.76 -12.68 6.98
C VAL A 176 -13.58 -13.57 6.59
N LYS A 177 -12.57 -13.02 5.89
CA LYS A 177 -11.34 -13.76 5.51
C LYS A 177 -10.67 -14.39 6.74
N SER A 178 -10.58 -13.64 7.84
CA SER A 178 -9.98 -14.14 9.08
C SER A 178 -10.74 -15.32 9.70
N LYS A 179 -12.06 -15.39 9.54
CA LYS A 179 -12.88 -16.52 10.00
C LYS A 179 -12.73 -17.73 9.09
N GLU A 180 -12.65 -17.54 7.78
CA GLU A 180 -12.46 -18.61 6.80
C GLU A 180 -11.10 -19.29 6.96
N VAL A 181 -10.02 -18.52 7.17
CA VAL A 181 -8.68 -19.08 7.42
C VAL A 181 -8.68 -19.92 8.70
N LYS A 182 -9.35 -19.46 9.76
CA LYS A 182 -9.49 -20.24 11.01
C LYS A 182 -10.26 -21.54 10.83
N LYS A 183 -11.26 -21.57 9.94
CA LYS A 183 -12.03 -22.78 9.63
C LYS A 183 -11.28 -23.79 8.77
N LYS A 184 -10.37 -23.33 7.89
CA LYS A 184 -9.53 -24.20 7.04
C LYS A 184 -8.36 -24.82 7.80
N ASN A 185 -7.93 -24.18 8.90
CA ASN A 185 -6.81 -24.63 9.73
C ASN A 185 -7.25 -25.36 11.00
N ALA A 186 -8.54 -25.67 11.14
CA ALA A 186 -9.14 -26.45 12.22
C ALA A 186 -9.57 -27.81 11.67
#